data_AF-A0A1F5BMB9-F1
#
_entry.id   AF-A0A1F5BMB9-F1
#
_cell.length_a   1.000
_cell.length_b   1.000
_cell.length_c   1.000
_cell.angle_alpha   90.00
_cell.angle_beta   90.00
_cell.angle_gamma   90.00
#
_symmetry.space_group_name_H-M   'P 1'
#
loop_
_entity.id
_entity.type
_entity.pdbx_description
1 polymer ?
#
loop_
_entity_poly.entity_id
_entity_poly.type
_entity_poly.pdbx_seq_one_letter_code
_entity_poly.pdbx_strand_id
1 'polypeptide(L)'
;MKKTIGLAAILVLLLPTLGISGALSFRLAYFIPRAHSDLWKIEFENMSFQKSDFQTTTLGIHYEHFLTKEISVMLGVDGYSQIRLGNYRDYVGYTFDEGDFAFPADIYEGDFTIAHNFGVSITPVQLSLKLTPFGRRSGFIPYVGGGVSLYIWSVKLLGDMVDFTDEWVYEDPDLGDVPIYGIFPAQARAESRFSVGYQGFAGFMIPVASRLAIEAEFKYSVGKGDPGQAFEGFEDFDLGGYQISLGVNYWF
;
A
#
# COMPACT_ATOMS: atom_id res chain seq x y z
N MET A 1 1.25 12.79 -11.66
CA MET A 1 0.75 12.21 -10.39
C MET A 1 0.10 13.24 -9.47
N LYS A 2 0.81 14.29 -8.98
CA LYS A 2 0.19 15.33 -8.11
C LYS A 2 -1.07 15.97 -8.70
N LYS A 3 -1.10 16.17 -10.03
CA LYS A 3 -2.24 16.82 -10.72
C LYS A 3 -3.52 15.97 -10.72
N THR A 4 -3.45 14.66 -10.94
CA THR A 4 -4.62 13.77 -10.98
C THR A 4 -5.19 13.48 -9.60
N ILE A 5 -4.33 13.27 -8.61
CA ILE A 5 -4.74 13.11 -7.20
C ILE A 5 -5.37 14.43 -6.70
N GLY A 6 -4.75 15.56 -7.02
CA GLY A 6 -5.30 16.89 -6.71
C GLY A 6 -6.66 17.11 -7.36
N LEU A 7 -6.84 16.69 -8.62
CA LEU A 7 -8.12 16.83 -9.32
C LEU A 7 -9.22 15.98 -8.68
N ALA A 8 -8.91 14.72 -8.29
CA ALA A 8 -9.86 13.85 -7.60
C ALA A 8 -10.26 14.43 -6.23
N ALA A 9 -9.30 14.91 -5.45
CA ALA A 9 -9.57 15.56 -4.16
C ALA A 9 -10.42 16.84 -4.33
N ILE A 10 -10.11 17.68 -5.33
CA ILE A 10 -10.91 18.87 -5.66
C ILE A 10 -12.34 18.47 -6.04
N LEU A 11 -12.51 17.43 -6.84
CA LEU A 11 -13.83 16.98 -7.26
C LEU A 11 -14.68 16.55 -6.06
N VAL A 12 -14.09 15.80 -5.11
CA VAL A 12 -14.74 15.42 -3.85
C VAL A 12 -15.11 16.65 -3.01
N LEU A 13 -14.21 17.64 -2.92
CA LEU A 13 -14.44 18.89 -2.18
C LEU A 13 -15.51 19.79 -2.81
N LEU A 14 -15.81 19.64 -4.09
CA LEU A 14 -16.83 20.42 -4.79
C LEU A 14 -18.24 19.83 -4.69
N LEU A 15 -18.39 18.53 -4.38
CA LEU A 15 -19.71 17.89 -4.23
C LEU A 15 -20.66 18.56 -3.21
N PRO A 16 -20.19 19.15 -2.08
CA PRO A 16 -21.03 19.91 -1.17
C PRO A 16 -21.76 21.11 -1.80
N THR A 17 -21.23 21.69 -2.88
CA THR A 17 -21.81 22.87 -3.53
C THR A 17 -23.16 22.60 -4.21
N LEU A 18 -23.54 21.33 -4.35
CA LEU A 18 -24.80 20.91 -4.96
C LEU A 18 -26.03 21.10 -4.03
N GLY A 19 -25.84 21.53 -2.77
CA GLY A 19 -26.93 21.84 -1.85
C GLY A 19 -27.70 20.62 -1.35
N ILE A 20 -27.05 19.46 -1.30
CA ILE A 20 -27.66 18.20 -0.88
C ILE A 20 -27.15 17.80 0.50
N SER A 21 -27.99 17.16 1.31
CA SER A 21 -27.61 16.73 2.65
C SER A 21 -26.51 15.67 2.60
N GLY A 22 -25.43 15.93 3.32
CA GLY A 22 -24.27 15.06 3.28
C GLY A 22 -23.28 15.34 4.38
N ALA A 23 -22.14 14.66 4.28
CA ALA A 23 -20.99 14.86 5.14
C ALA A 23 -19.71 14.96 4.33
N LEU A 24 -18.78 15.76 4.83
CA LEU A 24 -17.38 15.70 4.43
C LEU A 24 -16.57 15.14 5.60
N SER A 25 -15.78 14.10 5.34
CA SER A 25 -15.02 13.38 6.36
C SER A 25 -13.53 13.43 6.05
N PHE A 26 -12.75 13.83 7.03
CA PHE A 26 -11.29 13.74 7.01
C PHE A 26 -10.86 12.60 7.93
N ARG A 27 -10.10 11.65 7.41
CA ARG A 27 -9.71 10.42 8.11
C ARG A 27 -8.20 10.33 8.23
N LEU A 28 -7.72 10.12 9.45
CA LEU A 28 -6.37 9.69 9.74
C LEU A 28 -6.42 8.20 10.03
N ALA A 29 -5.66 7.40 9.29
CA ALA A 29 -5.75 5.96 9.39
C ALA A 29 -4.40 5.29 9.52
N TYR A 30 -4.35 4.14 10.15
CA TYR A 30 -3.18 3.28 10.17
C TYR A 30 -3.43 2.11 9.21
N PHE A 31 -2.66 2.05 8.13
CA PHE A 31 -2.77 1.04 7.08
C PHE A 31 -1.74 -0.06 7.26
N ILE A 32 -2.21 -1.30 7.22
CA ILE A 32 -1.41 -2.52 7.33
C ILE A 32 -1.58 -3.29 6.03
N PRO A 33 -0.56 -3.30 5.14
CA PRO A 33 -0.64 -4.05 3.89
C PRO A 33 -0.75 -5.54 4.20
N ARG A 34 -1.55 -6.24 3.40
CA ARG A 34 -1.71 -7.68 3.55
C ARG A 34 -0.49 -8.42 2.99
N ALA A 35 0.07 -7.92 1.89
CA ALA A 35 1.35 -8.33 1.32
C ALA A 35 1.43 -9.83 1.00
N HIS A 36 0.44 -10.36 0.30
CA HIS A 36 0.36 -11.79 -0.07
C HIS A 36 0.90 -12.15 -1.47
N SER A 37 1.36 -11.19 -2.26
CA SER A 37 1.99 -11.48 -3.56
C SER A 37 3.45 -11.87 -3.41
N ASP A 38 3.98 -12.60 -4.38
CA ASP A 38 5.33 -13.16 -4.29
C ASP A 38 6.41 -12.09 -4.24
N LEU A 39 6.22 -10.97 -4.96
CA LEU A 39 7.12 -9.81 -4.84
C LEU A 39 7.22 -9.29 -3.41
N TRP A 40 6.12 -9.26 -2.64
CA TRP A 40 6.20 -8.85 -1.24
C TRP A 40 6.98 -9.86 -0.38
N LYS A 41 6.74 -11.15 -0.61
CA LYS A 41 7.34 -12.23 0.19
C LYS A 41 8.84 -12.29 -0.04
N ILE A 42 9.27 -12.33 -1.29
CA ILE A 42 10.69 -12.40 -1.69
C ILE A 42 11.45 -11.22 -1.09
N GLU A 43 10.89 -10.00 -1.18
CA GLU A 43 11.49 -8.81 -0.60
C GLU A 43 11.62 -8.92 0.93
N PHE A 44 10.59 -9.39 1.65
CA PHE A 44 10.66 -9.52 3.12
C PHE A 44 11.53 -10.66 3.63
N GLU A 45 11.67 -11.71 2.82
CA GLU A 45 12.53 -12.86 3.12
C GLU A 45 14.01 -12.47 2.97
N ASN A 46 14.37 -11.83 1.85
CA ASN A 46 15.77 -11.53 1.52
C ASN A 46 16.29 -10.22 2.12
N MET A 47 15.43 -9.21 2.28
CA MET A 47 15.87 -7.86 2.63
C MET A 47 15.82 -7.60 4.14
N SER A 48 16.63 -6.66 4.61
CA SER A 48 16.70 -6.26 6.01
C SER A 48 15.38 -5.70 6.56
N PHE A 49 14.58 -5.01 5.72
CA PHE A 49 13.26 -4.53 6.10
C PHE A 49 12.23 -5.64 6.23
N GLN A 50 11.16 -5.37 6.96
CA GLN A 50 10.08 -6.31 7.23
C GLN A 50 8.73 -5.72 6.82
N LYS A 51 7.70 -6.57 6.82
CA LYS A 51 6.31 -6.16 6.60
C LYS A 51 5.84 -5.04 7.52
N SER A 52 6.33 -5.00 8.75
CA SER A 52 6.04 -3.92 9.71
C SER A 52 6.50 -2.56 9.24
N ASP A 53 7.59 -2.49 8.47
CA ASP A 53 8.17 -1.23 8.00
C ASP A 53 7.30 -0.56 6.93
N PHE A 54 6.41 -1.30 6.31
CA PHE A 54 5.42 -0.81 5.34
C PHE A 54 4.08 -0.46 5.97
N GLN A 55 3.92 -0.63 7.29
CA GLN A 55 2.75 -0.16 8.02
C GLN A 55 2.90 1.33 8.32
N THR A 56 1.88 2.13 8.00
CA THR A 56 2.01 3.58 8.16
C THR A 56 0.68 4.29 8.30
N THR A 57 0.78 5.55 8.71
CA THR A 57 -0.37 6.44 8.78
C THR A 57 -0.68 7.01 7.40
N THR A 58 -1.95 6.94 7.01
CA THR A 58 -2.52 7.45 5.77
C THR A 58 -3.55 8.52 6.06
N LEU A 59 -3.79 9.38 5.06
CA LEU A 59 -4.84 10.40 5.10
C LEU A 59 -5.87 10.09 4.03
N GLY A 60 -7.14 10.31 4.39
CA GLY A 60 -8.27 10.11 3.50
C GLY A 60 -9.27 11.26 3.57
N ILE A 61 -9.91 11.53 2.43
CA ILE A 61 -11.01 12.48 2.30
C ILE A 61 -12.19 11.74 1.69
N HIS A 62 -13.34 11.82 2.37
CA HIS A 62 -14.55 11.11 1.98
C HIS A 62 -15.73 12.09 1.94
N TYR A 63 -16.50 12.03 0.87
CA TYR A 63 -17.79 12.69 0.77
C TYR A 63 -18.88 11.63 0.95
N GLU A 64 -19.83 11.90 1.83
CA GLU A 64 -20.99 11.07 2.09
C GLU A 64 -22.25 11.81 1.66
N HIS A 65 -23.07 11.16 0.85
CA HIS A 65 -24.37 11.65 0.41
C HIS A 65 -25.48 10.88 1.13
N PHE A 66 -26.39 11.59 1.79
CA PHE A 66 -27.48 10.96 2.55
C PHE A 66 -28.66 10.67 1.62
N LEU A 67 -28.83 9.40 1.24
CA LEU A 67 -29.98 8.96 0.45
C LEU A 67 -31.24 8.84 1.32
N THR A 68 -31.08 8.24 2.50
CA THR A 68 -32.12 8.13 3.52
C THR A 68 -31.52 8.41 4.90
N LYS A 69 -32.32 8.23 5.96
CA LYS A 69 -31.82 8.38 7.33
C LYS A 69 -30.81 7.27 7.68
N GLU A 70 -30.91 6.12 7.03
CA GLU A 70 -30.16 4.89 7.28
C GLU A 70 -29.17 4.54 6.16
N ILE A 71 -29.33 5.09 4.95
CA ILE A 71 -28.53 4.69 3.78
C ILE A 71 -27.81 5.90 3.20
N SER A 72 -26.54 5.70 2.87
CA SER A 72 -25.70 6.68 2.21
C SER A 72 -24.80 6.10 1.14
N VAL A 73 -24.49 6.93 0.16
CA VAL A 73 -23.43 6.69 -0.81
C VAL A 73 -22.20 7.48 -0.38
N MET A 74 -21.03 6.87 -0.42
CA MET A 74 -19.77 7.47 -0.05
C MET A 74 -18.80 7.41 -1.22
N LEU A 75 -18.18 8.54 -1.54
CA LEU A 75 -17.08 8.65 -2.48
C LEU A 75 -15.84 9.11 -1.71
N GLY A 76 -14.74 8.38 -1.80
CA GLY A 76 -13.55 8.68 -1.02
C GLY A 76 -12.25 8.49 -1.78
N VAL A 77 -11.20 9.13 -1.29
CA VAL A 77 -9.83 8.88 -1.73
C VAL A 77 -8.93 8.79 -0.50
N ASP A 78 -8.09 7.76 -0.45
CA ASP A 78 -7.04 7.62 0.56
C ASP A 78 -5.65 7.67 -0.10
N GLY A 79 -4.62 8.08 0.63
CA GLY A 79 -3.25 8.12 0.14
C GLY A 79 -2.30 7.26 0.97
N TYR A 80 -1.70 6.25 0.34
CA TYR A 80 -0.61 5.45 0.90
C TYR A 80 0.65 5.56 0.03
N SER A 81 1.80 5.74 0.68
CA SER A 81 3.10 5.73 0.03
C SER A 81 4.18 5.37 1.05
N GLN A 82 4.98 4.36 0.76
CA GLN A 82 6.15 4.01 1.55
C GLN A 82 7.31 3.59 0.64
N ILE A 83 8.52 3.95 1.06
CA ILE A 83 9.76 3.54 0.42
C ILE A 83 10.70 3.10 1.53
N ARG A 84 11.31 1.93 1.38
CA ARG A 84 12.31 1.41 2.30
C ARG A 84 13.54 1.01 1.51
N LEU A 85 14.69 1.44 2.02
CA LEU A 85 15.98 0.89 1.61
C LEU A 85 16.17 -0.41 2.38
N GLY A 86 16.47 -1.48 1.66
CA GLY A 86 16.86 -2.75 2.25
C GLY A 86 18.27 -3.13 1.82
N ASN A 87 18.89 -3.94 2.65
CA ASN A 87 20.11 -4.65 2.34
C ASN A 87 19.81 -6.15 2.35
N TYR A 88 20.48 -6.95 1.52
CA TYR A 88 20.37 -8.41 1.59
C TYR A 88 20.89 -8.90 2.95
N ARG A 89 20.16 -9.82 3.58
CA ARG A 89 20.52 -10.36 4.90
C ARG A 89 21.63 -11.39 4.83
N ASP A 90 21.51 -12.29 3.86
CA ASP A 90 22.31 -13.51 3.77
C ASP A 90 23.41 -13.39 2.70
N TYR A 91 23.55 -12.22 2.07
CA TYR A 91 24.51 -12.01 0.99
C TYR A 91 25.28 -10.69 1.12
N VAL A 92 26.55 -10.75 0.74
CA VAL A 92 27.46 -9.60 0.59
C VAL A 92 28.06 -9.57 -0.81
N GLY A 93 28.46 -8.40 -1.28
CA GLY A 93 28.97 -8.21 -2.64
C GLY A 93 30.49 -8.24 -2.71
N TYR A 94 31.02 -8.87 -3.75
CA TYR A 94 32.41 -8.79 -4.19
C TYR A 94 32.47 -8.36 -5.65
N THR A 95 33.50 -7.58 -5.99
CA THR A 95 33.73 -7.12 -7.36
C THR A 95 34.87 -7.91 -7.99
N PHE A 96 34.60 -8.55 -9.12
CA PHE A 96 35.58 -9.23 -9.96
C PHE A 96 35.69 -8.55 -11.33
N ASP A 97 36.68 -8.93 -12.13
CA ASP A 97 36.86 -8.39 -13.49
C ASP A 97 35.68 -8.76 -14.41
N GLU A 98 35.01 -9.89 -14.14
CA GLU A 98 33.85 -10.39 -14.87
C GLU A 98 32.53 -9.72 -14.47
N GLY A 99 32.46 -9.17 -13.25
CA GLY A 99 31.25 -8.56 -12.70
C GLY A 99 31.18 -8.60 -11.17
N ASP A 100 30.05 -8.13 -10.65
CA ASP A 100 29.75 -8.15 -9.22
C ASP A 100 28.99 -9.43 -8.86
N PHE A 101 29.38 -10.07 -7.76
CA PHE A 101 28.80 -11.34 -7.31
C PHE A 101 28.44 -11.30 -5.83
N ALA A 102 27.36 -12.01 -5.50
CA ALA A 102 26.80 -12.16 -4.17
C ALA A 102 27.34 -13.43 -3.53
N PHE A 103 27.99 -13.27 -2.38
CA PHE A 103 28.58 -14.33 -1.57
C PHE A 103 27.79 -14.50 -0.27
N PRO A 104 27.72 -15.71 0.31
CA PRO A 104 27.06 -15.95 1.58
C PRO A 104 27.68 -15.13 2.73
N ALA A 105 26.86 -14.30 3.39
CA ALA A 105 27.28 -13.35 4.42
C ALA A 105 27.67 -14.03 5.76
N ASP A 106 27.33 -15.30 5.94
CA ASP A 106 27.70 -16.09 7.12
C ASP A 106 29.16 -16.57 7.07
N ILE A 107 29.74 -16.63 5.87
CA ILE A 107 31.09 -17.11 5.62
C ILE A 107 32.03 -15.94 5.23
N TYR A 108 31.53 -14.99 4.43
CA TYR A 108 32.34 -13.92 3.86
C TYR A 108 31.95 -12.53 4.40
N GLU A 109 32.92 -11.63 4.53
CA GLU A 109 32.68 -10.25 5.00
C GLU A 109 32.15 -9.32 3.89
N GLY A 110 32.54 -9.56 2.63
CA GLY A 110 32.16 -8.74 1.47
C GLY A 110 32.98 -7.46 1.30
N ASP A 111 33.10 -7.01 0.06
CA ASP A 111 33.65 -5.68 -0.27
C ASP A 111 32.59 -4.58 -0.10
N PHE A 112 31.32 -4.90 -0.34
CA PHE A 112 30.20 -3.98 -0.21
C PHE A 112 28.90 -4.69 0.18
N THR A 113 27.92 -3.90 0.64
CA THR A 113 26.57 -4.40 0.93
C THR A 113 25.67 -4.25 -0.28
N ILE A 114 24.97 -5.32 -0.65
CA ILE A 114 24.00 -5.32 -1.73
C ILE A 114 22.71 -4.67 -1.21
N ALA A 115 22.26 -3.60 -1.86
CA ALA A 115 21.14 -2.81 -1.37
C ALA A 115 20.24 -2.30 -2.49
N HIS A 116 18.93 -2.31 -2.24
CA HIS A 116 17.96 -1.68 -3.12
C HIS A 116 16.78 -1.07 -2.37
N ASN A 117 16.18 -0.08 -3.01
CA ASN A 117 14.98 0.57 -2.55
C ASN A 117 13.76 -0.16 -3.06
N PHE A 118 12.85 -0.51 -2.15
CA PHE A 118 11.53 -0.99 -2.48
C PHE A 118 10.47 0.05 -2.12
N GLY A 119 9.78 0.54 -3.14
CA GLY A 119 8.82 1.63 -3.04
C GLY A 119 7.43 1.23 -3.51
N VAL A 120 6.43 1.46 -2.68
CA VAL A 120 5.03 1.15 -2.95
C VAL A 120 4.15 2.37 -2.68
N SER A 121 3.29 2.70 -3.65
CA SER A 121 2.27 3.72 -3.49
C SER A 121 0.93 3.20 -3.95
N ILE A 122 -0.11 3.45 -3.16
CA ILE A 122 -1.47 2.99 -3.40
C ILE A 122 -2.42 4.14 -3.07
N THR A 123 -3.21 4.56 -4.05
CA THR A 123 -4.23 5.61 -3.90
C THR A 123 -5.58 5.03 -4.32
N PRO A 124 -6.36 4.45 -3.40
CA PRO A 124 -7.68 3.95 -3.71
C PRO A 124 -8.69 5.09 -3.85
N VAL A 125 -9.40 5.13 -4.98
CA VAL A 125 -10.62 5.93 -5.18
C VAL A 125 -11.81 5.00 -4.97
N GLN A 126 -12.62 5.30 -3.96
CA GLN A 126 -13.60 4.37 -3.37
C GLN A 126 -15.01 4.86 -3.61
N LEU A 127 -15.89 3.99 -4.12
CA LEU A 127 -17.34 4.20 -4.15
C LEU A 127 -18.00 3.12 -3.29
N SER A 128 -18.74 3.54 -2.26
CA SER A 128 -19.29 2.62 -1.26
C SER A 128 -20.71 2.97 -0.85
N LEU A 129 -21.43 1.98 -0.32
CA LEU A 129 -22.67 2.17 0.40
C LEU A 129 -22.41 2.04 1.90
N LYS A 130 -22.97 2.96 2.69
CA LYS A 130 -22.91 2.97 4.17
C LYS A 130 -24.32 2.84 4.72
N LEU A 131 -24.51 1.90 5.63
CA LEU A 131 -25.75 1.62 6.36
C LEU A 131 -25.58 2.03 7.82
N THR A 132 -26.48 2.87 8.31
CA THR A 132 -26.61 3.32 9.70
C THR A 132 -27.96 2.82 10.25
N PRO A 133 -28.03 1.61 10.85
CA PRO A 133 -29.31 0.95 11.16
C PRO A 133 -30.26 1.75 12.06
N PHE A 134 -29.71 2.58 12.95
CA PHE A 134 -30.47 3.42 13.88
C PHE A 134 -30.61 4.87 13.41
N GLY A 135 -30.23 5.14 12.17
CA GLY A 135 -30.14 6.48 11.61
C GLY A 135 -29.10 7.37 12.28
N ARG A 136 -29.11 8.67 11.95
CA ARG A 136 -28.07 9.65 12.34
C ARG A 136 -28.46 10.57 13.51
N ARG A 137 -29.56 10.27 14.20
CA ARG A 137 -30.07 11.11 15.31
C ARG A 137 -29.69 10.62 16.71
N SER A 138 -29.04 9.46 16.80
CA SER A 138 -28.58 8.89 18.06
C SER A 138 -27.25 9.52 18.49
N GLY A 139 -26.98 9.59 19.81
CA GLY A 139 -25.66 9.96 20.34
C GLY A 139 -24.56 8.94 20.02
N PHE A 140 -24.94 7.75 19.57
CA PHE A 140 -24.05 6.71 19.06
C PHE A 140 -24.63 6.10 17.78
N ILE A 141 -23.89 6.19 16.69
CA ILE A 141 -24.34 5.81 15.34
C ILE A 141 -23.43 4.70 14.81
N PRO A 142 -23.76 3.42 15.03
CA PRO A 142 -23.02 2.33 14.41
C PRO A 142 -23.31 2.29 12.92
N TYR A 143 -22.32 1.85 12.14
CA TYR A 143 -22.47 1.67 10.71
C TYR A 143 -21.66 0.49 10.18
N VAL A 144 -22.12 -0.02 9.04
CA VAL A 144 -21.44 -1.01 8.22
C VAL A 144 -21.57 -0.60 6.76
N GLY A 145 -20.61 -0.96 5.94
CA GLY A 145 -20.66 -0.65 4.53
C GLY A 145 -19.66 -1.43 3.73
N GLY A 146 -19.74 -1.23 2.42
CA GLY A 146 -18.87 -1.88 1.46
C GLY A 146 -19.03 -1.27 0.09
N GLY A 147 -18.06 -1.56 -0.77
CA GLY A 147 -17.98 -0.90 -2.06
C GLY A 147 -16.86 -1.42 -2.93
N VAL A 148 -16.66 -0.71 -4.02
CA VAL A 148 -15.58 -0.96 -4.98
C VAL A 148 -14.51 0.11 -4.85
N SER A 149 -13.29 -0.26 -5.22
CA SER A 149 -12.13 0.62 -5.29
C SER A 149 -11.54 0.58 -6.69
N LEU A 150 -11.20 1.75 -7.21
CA LEU A 150 -10.22 1.90 -8.26
C LEU A 150 -8.88 2.28 -7.61
N TYR A 151 -7.92 1.38 -7.65
CA TYR A 151 -6.56 1.61 -7.16
C TYR A 151 -5.73 2.27 -8.24
N ILE A 152 -5.16 3.42 -7.92
CA ILE A 152 -4.06 4.04 -8.66
C ILE A 152 -2.79 3.71 -7.89
N TRP A 153 -1.91 2.91 -8.48
CA TRP A 153 -0.79 2.34 -7.72
C TRP A 153 0.52 2.35 -8.51
N SER A 154 1.61 2.27 -7.76
CA SER A 154 2.95 2.15 -8.30
C SER A 154 3.81 1.26 -7.41
N VAL A 155 4.66 0.44 -8.03
CA VAL A 155 5.72 -0.33 -7.38
C VAL A 155 7.05 -0.04 -8.07
N LYS A 156 8.09 0.15 -7.27
CA LYS A 156 9.44 0.51 -7.75
C LYS A 156 10.49 -0.30 -6.99
N LEU A 157 11.40 -0.90 -7.74
CA LEU A 157 12.68 -1.43 -7.28
C LEU A 157 13.80 -0.61 -7.91
N LEU A 158 14.75 -0.17 -7.10
CA LEU A 158 15.90 0.60 -7.56
C LEU A 158 17.13 0.32 -6.70
N GLY A 159 18.18 -0.24 -7.29
CA GLY A 159 19.44 -0.56 -6.63
C GLY A 159 20.00 -1.85 -7.19
N ASP A 160 20.83 -2.53 -6.40
CA ASP A 160 21.50 -3.76 -6.82
C ASP A 160 20.69 -4.98 -6.35
N MET A 161 20.46 -5.92 -7.26
CA MET A 161 19.71 -7.14 -6.99
C MET A 161 20.56 -8.37 -7.28
N VAL A 162 20.35 -9.41 -6.49
CA VAL A 162 20.96 -10.73 -6.68
C VAL A 162 20.12 -11.52 -7.68
N ASP A 163 20.76 -12.10 -8.69
CA ASP A 163 20.11 -13.02 -9.63
C ASP A 163 20.15 -14.45 -9.09
N PHE A 164 19.10 -14.86 -8.40
CA PHE A 164 18.97 -16.24 -7.89
C PHE A 164 18.65 -17.28 -8.99
N THR A 165 18.50 -16.87 -10.25
CA THR A 165 18.20 -17.80 -11.34
C THR A 165 19.45 -18.39 -11.98
N ASP A 166 20.61 -17.77 -11.78
CA ASP A 166 21.89 -18.19 -12.34
C ASP A 166 22.91 -18.40 -11.21
N GLU A 167 23.05 -19.66 -10.77
CA GLU A 167 24.00 -20.06 -9.72
C GLU A 167 25.38 -20.34 -10.33
N TRP A 168 26.40 -19.71 -9.76
CA TRP A 168 27.80 -19.87 -10.12
C TRP A 168 28.54 -20.56 -8.97
N VAL A 169 29.61 -21.29 -9.29
CA VAL A 169 30.43 -21.98 -8.27
C VAL A 169 31.77 -21.28 -8.16
N TYR A 170 32.08 -20.81 -6.96
CA TYR A 170 33.39 -20.30 -6.58
C TYR A 170 34.18 -21.40 -5.87
N GLU A 171 35.33 -21.80 -6.45
CA GLU A 171 36.23 -22.77 -5.82
C GLU A 171 37.09 -22.08 -4.76
N ASP A 172 36.66 -22.13 -3.50
CA ASP A 172 37.41 -21.57 -2.37
C ASP A 172 38.54 -22.53 -1.94
N PRO A 173 39.80 -22.06 -1.83
CA PRO A 173 40.94 -22.90 -1.44
C PRO A 173 40.82 -23.54 -0.05
N ASP A 174 40.11 -22.90 0.88
CA ASP A 174 39.99 -23.32 2.27
C ASP A 174 38.64 -24.01 2.56
N LEU A 175 37.58 -23.60 1.86
CA LEU A 175 36.20 -24.05 2.12
C LEU A 175 35.62 -24.97 1.03
N GLY A 176 36.27 -25.07 -0.14
CA GLY A 176 35.79 -25.82 -1.29
C GLY A 176 34.76 -25.04 -2.12
N ASP A 177 33.90 -25.76 -2.84
CA ASP A 177 32.93 -25.17 -3.77
C ASP A 177 31.83 -24.40 -3.01
N VAL A 178 31.74 -23.09 -3.27
CA VAL A 178 30.73 -22.19 -2.68
C VAL A 178 29.78 -21.67 -3.77
N PRO A 179 28.45 -21.79 -3.59
CA PRO A 179 27.50 -21.21 -4.52
C PRO A 179 27.45 -19.68 -4.36
N ILE A 180 27.62 -18.99 -5.47
CA ILE A 180 27.56 -17.53 -5.58
C ILE A 180 26.56 -17.14 -6.69
N TYR A 181 26.09 -15.90 -6.67
CA TYR A 181 25.08 -15.42 -7.62
C TYR A 181 25.51 -14.11 -8.25
N GLY A 182 25.13 -13.86 -9.50
CA GLY A 182 25.40 -12.58 -10.15
C GLY A 182 24.64 -11.42 -9.50
N ILE A 183 25.23 -10.24 -9.47
CA ILE A 183 24.57 -9.00 -9.05
C ILE A 183 24.32 -8.15 -10.29
N PHE A 184 23.12 -7.58 -10.41
CA PHE A 184 22.78 -6.66 -11.48
C PHE A 184 22.06 -5.41 -10.96
N PRO A 185 22.29 -4.24 -11.59
CA PRO A 185 21.57 -3.03 -11.26
C PRO A 185 20.12 -3.14 -11.76
N ALA A 186 19.17 -3.15 -10.84
CA ALA A 186 17.75 -3.21 -11.13
C ALA A 186 17.11 -1.82 -11.18
N GLN A 187 16.33 -1.58 -12.25
CA GLN A 187 15.47 -0.41 -12.40
C GLN A 187 14.05 -0.82 -12.81
N ALA A 188 13.43 -1.71 -12.04
CA ALA A 188 12.06 -2.15 -12.30
C ALA A 188 11.04 -1.14 -11.75
N ARG A 189 10.13 -0.67 -12.61
CA ARG A 189 9.09 0.29 -12.24
C ARG A 189 7.76 -0.01 -12.93
N ALA A 190 6.73 -0.21 -12.13
CA ALA A 190 5.34 -0.26 -12.56
C ALA A 190 4.69 1.04 -12.05
N GLU A 191 4.54 2.05 -12.91
CA GLU A 191 4.05 3.36 -12.49
C GLU A 191 2.63 3.64 -12.98
N SER A 192 1.81 4.25 -12.11
CA SER A 192 0.47 4.74 -12.44
C SER A 192 -0.43 3.66 -13.05
N ARG A 193 -0.31 2.44 -12.55
CA ARG A 193 -1.16 1.31 -12.93
C ARG A 193 -2.54 1.48 -12.30
N PHE A 194 -3.54 0.91 -12.95
CA PHE A 194 -4.92 0.94 -12.50
C PHE A 194 -5.38 -0.48 -12.22
N SER A 195 -6.02 -0.67 -11.07
CA SER A 195 -6.61 -1.95 -10.69
C SER A 195 -7.95 -1.74 -10.03
N VAL A 196 -8.84 -2.72 -10.14
CA VAL A 196 -10.12 -2.70 -9.45
C VAL A 196 -10.08 -3.67 -8.28
N GLY A 197 -10.77 -3.32 -7.20
CA GLY A 197 -11.01 -4.22 -6.09
C GLY A 197 -12.24 -3.82 -5.31
N TYR A 198 -12.35 -4.33 -4.10
CA TYR A 198 -13.49 -4.11 -3.23
C TYR A 198 -13.06 -3.93 -1.78
N GLN A 199 -13.90 -3.25 -1.02
CA GLN A 199 -13.69 -3.03 0.41
C GLN A 199 -14.97 -3.28 1.20
N GLY A 200 -14.78 -3.68 2.44
CA GLY A 200 -15.81 -3.70 3.47
C GLY A 200 -15.34 -2.94 4.69
N PHE A 201 -16.25 -2.26 5.38
CA PHE A 201 -15.92 -1.50 6.59
C PHE A 201 -17.05 -1.53 7.60
N ALA A 202 -16.68 -1.33 8.86
CA ALA A 202 -17.62 -1.16 9.97
C ALA A 202 -17.04 -0.19 10.98
N GLY A 203 -17.90 0.51 11.68
CA GLY A 203 -17.47 1.53 12.62
C GLY A 203 -18.62 2.15 13.38
N PHE A 204 -18.32 3.24 14.06
CA PHE A 204 -19.31 4.04 14.74
C PHE A 204 -18.97 5.51 14.66
N MET A 205 -19.99 6.35 14.78
CA MET A 205 -19.87 7.80 14.87
C MET A 205 -20.50 8.29 16.16
N ILE A 206 -19.87 9.30 16.76
CA ILE A 206 -20.36 10.00 17.96
C ILE A 206 -20.53 11.47 17.56
N PRO A 207 -21.77 11.98 17.50
CA PRO A 207 -22.01 13.40 17.29
C PRO A 207 -21.48 14.19 18.48
N VAL A 208 -20.60 15.16 18.21
CA VAL A 208 -20.00 16.03 19.23
C VAL A 208 -20.57 17.45 19.15
N ALA A 209 -21.17 17.83 18.02
CA ALA A 209 -21.91 19.07 17.85
C ALA A 209 -23.03 18.87 16.82
N SER A 210 -23.84 19.92 16.60
CA SER A 210 -24.98 19.87 15.65
C SER A 210 -24.60 19.51 14.21
N ARG A 211 -23.34 19.77 13.82
CA ARG A 211 -22.80 19.50 12.48
C ARG A 211 -21.48 18.75 12.51
N LEU A 212 -21.06 18.22 13.65
CA LEU A 212 -19.78 17.53 13.78
C LEU A 212 -19.95 16.19 14.47
N ALA A 213 -19.32 15.16 13.90
CA ALA A 213 -19.20 13.85 14.52
C ALA A 213 -17.77 13.31 14.40
N ILE A 214 -17.33 12.61 15.42
CA ILE A 214 -16.08 11.85 15.39
C ILE A 214 -16.44 10.42 14.99
N GLU A 215 -15.64 9.81 14.12
CA GLU A 215 -15.80 8.41 13.73
C GLU A 215 -14.57 7.57 14.05
N ALA A 216 -14.82 6.30 14.34
CA ALA A 216 -13.82 5.25 14.31
C ALA A 216 -14.28 4.18 13.29
N GLU A 217 -13.37 3.75 12.42
CA GLU A 217 -13.66 2.78 11.35
C GLU A 217 -12.59 1.70 11.31
N PHE A 218 -13.03 0.45 11.16
CA PHE A 218 -12.22 -0.63 10.65
C PHE A 218 -12.60 -0.91 9.20
N LYS A 219 -11.61 -1.00 8.32
CA LYS A 219 -11.79 -1.28 6.89
C LYS A 219 -10.87 -2.41 6.45
N TYR A 220 -11.41 -3.31 5.64
CA TYR A 220 -10.70 -4.35 4.95
C TYR A 220 -10.82 -4.15 3.44
N SER A 221 -9.67 -4.14 2.77
CA SER A 221 -9.57 -3.87 1.34
C SER A 221 -8.90 -5.04 0.63
N VAL A 222 -9.45 -5.41 -0.52
CA VAL A 222 -8.94 -6.47 -1.41
C VAL A 222 -8.75 -5.87 -2.79
N GLY A 223 -7.55 -5.99 -3.35
CA GLY A 223 -7.24 -5.59 -4.70
C GLY A 223 -5.95 -6.25 -5.15
N LYS A 224 -5.87 -6.57 -6.44
CA LYS A 224 -4.68 -7.12 -7.08
C LYS A 224 -4.39 -6.34 -8.35
N GLY A 225 -3.13 -6.22 -8.72
CA GLY A 225 -2.74 -5.51 -9.93
C GLY A 225 -1.55 -6.12 -10.63
N ASP A 226 -1.68 -6.31 -11.94
CA ASP A 226 -0.60 -6.77 -12.80
C ASP A 226 0.50 -5.70 -12.89
N PRO A 227 1.73 -5.98 -12.40
CA PRO A 227 2.86 -5.06 -12.47
C PRO A 227 3.43 -4.91 -13.88
N GLY A 228 3.08 -5.81 -14.81
CA GLY A 228 3.49 -5.78 -16.20
C GLY A 228 4.94 -6.23 -16.41
N GLN A 229 5.49 -5.93 -17.59
CA GLN A 229 6.78 -6.45 -18.07
C GLN A 229 7.99 -6.12 -17.19
N ALA A 230 7.95 -5.02 -16.41
CA ALA A 230 9.05 -4.66 -15.52
C ALA A 230 9.22 -5.65 -14.35
N PHE A 231 8.22 -6.49 -14.10
CA PHE A 231 8.22 -7.55 -13.09
C PHE A 231 7.72 -8.85 -13.73
N GLU A 232 8.20 -9.15 -14.93
CA GLU A 232 7.87 -10.40 -15.61
C GLU A 232 8.23 -11.61 -14.74
N GLY A 233 7.33 -12.60 -14.68
CA GLY A 233 7.47 -13.77 -13.83
C GLY A 233 6.89 -13.61 -12.41
N PHE A 234 6.56 -12.40 -11.96
CA PHE A 234 5.87 -12.19 -10.68
C PHE A 234 4.35 -12.30 -10.82
N GLU A 235 3.70 -12.82 -9.77
CA GLU A 235 2.25 -12.77 -9.63
C GLU A 235 1.70 -11.33 -9.55
N ASP A 236 0.39 -11.19 -9.74
CA ASP A 236 -0.33 -9.95 -9.48
C ASP A 236 0.00 -9.39 -8.09
N PHE A 237 0.40 -8.12 -8.06
CA PHE A 237 0.78 -7.41 -6.85
C PHE A 237 -0.42 -7.21 -5.93
N ASP A 238 -0.26 -7.57 -4.65
CA ASP A 238 -1.32 -7.41 -3.64
C ASP A 238 -1.41 -5.96 -3.15
N LEU A 239 -2.54 -5.33 -3.44
CA LEU A 239 -2.89 -3.95 -3.05
C LEU A 239 -3.79 -3.93 -1.80
N GLY A 240 -4.17 -5.09 -1.29
CA GLY A 240 -5.07 -5.25 -0.17
C GLY A 240 -4.42 -4.98 1.18
N GLY A 241 -5.26 -4.79 2.19
CA GLY A 241 -4.80 -4.52 3.54
C GLY A 241 -5.94 -4.27 4.53
N TYR A 242 -5.55 -4.05 5.77
CA TYR A 242 -6.42 -3.62 6.85
C TYR A 242 -6.15 -2.16 7.17
N GLN A 243 -7.18 -1.45 7.60
CA GLN A 243 -7.09 -0.06 7.98
C GLN A 243 -7.93 0.19 9.23
N ILE A 244 -7.34 0.82 10.23
CA ILE A 244 -8.05 1.38 11.39
C ILE A 244 -7.96 2.89 11.26
N SER A 245 -9.08 3.59 11.34
CA SER A 245 -9.10 5.04 11.16
C SER A 245 -9.91 5.77 12.20
N LEU A 246 -9.48 7.00 12.48
CA LEU A 246 -10.22 8.01 13.20
C LEU A 246 -10.51 9.15 12.24
N GLY A 247 -11.75 9.64 12.25
CA GLY A 247 -12.17 10.70 11.36
C GLY A 247 -13.02 11.76 12.02
N VAL A 248 -13.08 12.92 11.39
CA VAL A 248 -14.00 14.01 11.73
C VAL A 248 -14.93 14.21 10.55
N ASN A 249 -16.23 14.16 10.81
CA ASN A 249 -17.30 14.35 9.86
C ASN A 249 -17.95 15.71 10.08
N TYR A 250 -18.07 16.51 9.02
CA TYR A 250 -18.84 17.74 9.00
C TYR A 250 -20.13 17.57 8.20
N TRP A 251 -21.29 17.76 8.84
CA TRP A 251 -22.62 17.61 8.25
C TRP A 251 -23.18 18.93 7.76
N PHE A 252 -23.78 18.94 6.57
CA PHE A 252 -24.44 20.11 5.97
C PHE A 252 -25.74 19.75 5.26
#